data_AF-A0A1Z1FGX6-F1
#
_entry.id   AF-A0A1Z1FGX6-F1
#
_cell.length_a   1.000
_cell.length_b   1.000
_cell.length_c   1.000
_cell.angle_alpha   90.00
_cell.angle_beta   90.00
_cell.angle_gamma   90.00
#
_symmetry.space_group_name_H-M   'P 1'
#
loop_
_entity.id
_entity.type
_entity.pdbx_description
1 polymer ?
#
loop_
_entity_poly.entity_id
_entity_poly.type
_entity_poly.pdbx_seq_one_letter_code
_entity_poly.pdbx_strand_id
1 'polypeptide(L)'
;MSFLDKLAAAIAPAASKEDRAEARRKAEALAGREEWIGLIVQQHKQIETLISEAATAPGADARRKAVREFERVLTGHATAEEAVLYPDMAEFSGKTHAGMGYEEHAMTKIQVAKLEKLDPMSDEWREKIDHIRSALEQHMYQEEGSWMPDLAEKLPQIDRTRLTERFVEEYERYCGDGSARQGAMAGAVQR
;
A
#
# COMPACT_ATOMS: atom_id res chain seq x y z
N MET A 1 -21.36 14.35 -4.62
CA MET A 1 -20.23 14.70 -3.73
C MET A 1 -19.11 13.73 -4.08
N SER A 2 -18.05 14.25 -4.69
CA SER A 2 -16.82 13.49 -4.97
C SER A 2 -16.16 13.10 -3.64
N PHE A 3 -15.38 12.01 -3.59
CA PHE A 3 -14.62 11.66 -2.38
C PHE A 3 -13.62 12.76 -1.99
N LEU A 4 -13.16 13.60 -2.92
CA LEU A 4 -12.41 14.81 -2.60
C LEU A 4 -13.21 15.76 -1.68
N ASP A 5 -14.53 15.81 -1.86
CA ASP A 5 -15.45 16.57 -0.99
C ASP A 5 -15.63 15.88 0.38
N LYS A 6 -15.47 14.55 0.46
CA LYS A 6 -15.54 13.80 1.73
C LYS A 6 -14.23 13.87 2.52
N LEU A 7 -13.07 13.84 1.85
CA LEU A 7 -11.77 14.13 2.45
C LEU A 7 -11.70 15.58 2.96
N ALA A 8 -12.35 16.52 2.26
CA ALA A 8 -12.49 17.89 2.74
C ALA A 8 -13.53 18.04 3.87
N ALA A 9 -14.52 17.16 3.97
CA ALA A 9 -15.60 17.22 4.96
C ALA A 9 -15.34 16.42 6.26
N ALA A 10 -14.42 15.44 6.24
CA ALA A 10 -13.97 14.74 7.45
C ALA A 10 -12.76 15.48 8.04
N ILE A 11 -13.03 16.41 8.95
CA ILE A 11 -12.08 17.34 9.56
C ILE A 11 -11.11 16.59 10.49
N ALA A 12 -10.06 16.02 9.91
CA ALA A 12 -8.75 15.92 10.55
C ALA A 12 -7.74 16.50 9.56
N PRO A 13 -6.86 17.44 9.96
CA PRO A 13 -5.78 17.87 9.09
C PRO A 13 -4.93 16.66 8.70
N ALA A 14 -4.43 16.63 7.47
CA ALA A 14 -3.48 15.61 7.03
C ALA A 14 -2.33 15.52 8.05
N ALA A 15 -1.91 14.30 8.39
CA ALA A 15 -0.94 14.07 9.44
C ALA A 15 0.37 14.84 9.16
N SER A 16 0.89 15.53 10.18
CA SER A 16 2.16 16.24 10.04
C SER A 16 3.30 15.25 9.79
N LYS A 17 4.44 15.74 9.29
CA LYS A 17 5.64 14.89 9.13
C LYS A 17 6.07 14.25 10.46
N GLU A 18 5.83 14.94 11.56
CA GLU A 18 6.21 14.48 12.90
C GLU A 18 5.27 13.38 13.40
N ASP A 19 3.95 13.54 13.18
CA ASP A 19 2.95 12.51 13.47
C ASP A 19 3.22 11.23 12.66
N ARG A 20 3.52 11.39 11.36
CA ARG A 20 3.88 10.27 10.48
C ARG A 20 5.14 9.55 10.94
N ALA A 21 6.17 10.30 11.35
CA ALA A 21 7.39 9.72 11.88
C ALA A 21 7.15 9.00 13.21
N GLU A 22 6.25 9.49 14.06
CA GLU A 22 5.85 8.82 15.30
C GLU A 22 5.09 7.52 15.04
N ALA A 23 4.11 7.54 14.15
CA ALA A 23 3.38 6.34 13.70
C ALA A 23 4.35 5.27 13.17
N ARG A 24 5.28 5.67 12.30
CA ARG A 24 6.33 4.79 11.76
C ARG A 24 7.18 4.17 12.86
N ARG A 25 7.68 4.97 13.82
CA ARG A 25 8.47 4.45 14.95
C ARG A 25 7.68 3.45 15.79
N LYS A 26 6.39 3.69 16.01
CA LYS A 26 5.51 2.77 16.74
C LYS A 26 5.38 1.44 16.00
N ALA A 27 5.10 1.46 14.69
CA ALA A 27 5.02 0.25 13.88
C ALA A 27 6.36 -0.51 13.83
N GLU A 28 7.48 0.19 13.69
CA GLU A 28 8.82 -0.42 13.71
C GLU A 28 9.15 -1.08 15.06
N ALA A 29 8.72 -0.49 16.18
CA ALA A 29 8.87 -1.12 17.49
C ALA A 29 8.04 -2.41 17.62
N LEU A 30 6.89 -2.49 16.93
CA LEU A 30 6.07 -3.71 16.85
C LEU A 30 6.69 -4.77 15.94
N ALA A 31 7.40 -4.36 14.88
CA ALA A 31 8.01 -5.28 13.91
C ALA A 31 8.99 -6.27 14.55
N GLY A 32 9.58 -5.95 15.71
CA GLY A 32 10.43 -6.88 16.46
C GLY A 32 9.70 -8.09 17.06
N ARG A 33 8.37 -8.06 17.12
CA ARG A 33 7.49 -9.14 17.61
C ARG A 33 6.47 -9.61 16.58
N GLU A 34 6.11 -8.74 15.63
CA GLU A 34 5.18 -9.00 14.53
C GLU A 34 5.89 -8.91 13.18
N GLU A 35 6.30 -10.06 12.63
CA GLU A 35 7.04 -10.09 11.37
C GLU A 35 6.25 -9.46 10.20
N TRP A 36 4.94 -9.73 10.12
CA TRP A 36 4.06 -9.14 9.11
C TRP A 36 4.02 -7.61 9.14
N ILE A 37 4.08 -6.97 10.31
CA ILE A 37 4.19 -5.49 10.41
C ILE A 37 5.51 -5.03 9.80
N GLY A 38 6.60 -5.76 10.09
CA GLY A 38 7.91 -5.46 9.53
C GLY A 38 7.92 -5.48 7.99
N LEU A 39 7.26 -6.48 7.40
CA LEU A 39 7.12 -6.61 5.94
C LEU A 39 6.33 -5.45 5.34
N ILE A 40 5.17 -5.12 5.92
CA ILE A 40 4.31 -4.01 5.47
C ILE A 40 5.07 -2.67 5.54
N VAL A 41 5.71 -2.37 6.68
CA VAL A 41 6.48 -1.14 6.86
C VAL A 41 7.68 -1.05 5.90
N GLN A 42 8.32 -2.18 5.59
CA GLN A 42 9.37 -2.20 4.56
C GLN A 42 8.81 -1.87 3.18
N GLN A 43 7.65 -2.42 2.82
CA GLN A 43 6.98 -2.12 1.56
C GLN A 43 6.50 -0.68 1.49
N HIS A 44 5.97 -0.10 2.58
CA HIS A 44 5.63 1.33 2.68
C HIS A 44 6.82 2.22 2.32
N LYS A 45 7.99 1.97 2.93
CA LYS A 45 9.22 2.71 2.61
C LYS A 45 9.64 2.56 1.15
N GLN A 46 9.45 1.37 0.58
CA GLN A 46 9.73 1.13 -0.83
C GLN A 46 8.78 1.94 -1.72
N ILE A 47 7.48 1.97 -1.41
CA ILE A 47 6.45 2.75 -2.11
C ILE A 47 6.77 4.25 -2.04
N GLU A 48 7.11 4.77 -0.85
CA GLU A 48 7.55 6.17 -0.64
C GLU A 48 8.76 6.52 -1.51
N THR A 49 9.74 5.63 -1.57
CA THR A 49 10.94 5.80 -2.40
C THR A 49 10.58 5.84 -3.88
N LEU A 50 9.83 4.85 -4.36
CA LEU A 50 9.48 4.71 -5.78
C LEU A 50 8.63 5.88 -6.29
N ILE A 51 7.67 6.39 -5.51
CA ILE A 51 6.87 7.55 -5.93
C ILE A 51 7.68 8.85 -5.91
N SER A 52 8.68 8.97 -5.02
CA SER A 52 9.62 10.08 -5.01
C SER A 52 10.53 10.05 -6.24
N GLU A 53 11.08 8.89 -6.58
CA GLU A 53 11.84 8.67 -7.81
C GLU A 53 11.02 8.97 -9.06
N ALA A 54 9.77 8.51 -9.12
CA ALA A 54 8.88 8.78 -10.23
C ALA A 54 8.64 10.28 -10.44
N ALA A 55 8.40 11.04 -9.37
CA ALA A 55 8.17 12.48 -9.47
C ALA A 55 9.42 13.26 -9.89
N THR A 56 10.60 12.80 -9.47
CA THR A 56 11.89 13.48 -9.72
C THR A 56 12.62 12.96 -10.95
N ALA A 57 12.14 11.89 -11.58
CA ALA A 57 12.77 11.30 -12.75
C ALA A 57 12.90 12.29 -13.93
N PRO A 58 14.04 12.27 -14.66
CA PRO A 58 14.30 13.21 -15.75
C PRO A 58 13.60 12.80 -17.05
N GLY A 59 12.73 13.68 -17.54
CA GLY A 59 12.07 13.50 -18.83
C GLY A 59 10.96 12.46 -18.82
N ALA A 60 10.19 12.43 -19.92
CA ALA A 60 8.93 11.70 -19.97
C ALA A 60 9.11 10.17 -19.89
N ASP A 61 10.14 9.62 -20.54
CA ASP A 61 10.35 8.18 -20.58
C ASP A 61 10.83 7.63 -19.23
N ALA A 62 11.69 8.35 -18.53
CA ALA A 62 12.14 7.95 -17.20
C ALA A 62 10.97 8.00 -16.20
N ARG A 63 10.13 9.05 -16.25
CA ARG A 63 8.90 9.14 -15.44
C ARG A 63 7.95 7.97 -15.70
N ARG A 64 7.67 7.67 -16.97
CA ARG A 64 6.83 6.52 -17.34
C ARG A 64 7.39 5.20 -16.81
N LYS A 65 8.70 4.98 -16.92
CA LYS A 65 9.35 3.77 -16.40
C LYS A 65 9.23 3.68 -14.88
N ALA A 66 9.51 4.78 -14.17
CA ALA A 66 9.44 4.83 -12.72
C ALA A 66 8.00 4.65 -12.20
N VAL A 67 7.00 5.27 -12.84
CA VAL A 67 5.59 5.07 -12.49
C VAL A 67 5.17 3.62 -12.63
N ARG A 68 5.59 2.91 -13.69
CA ARG A 68 5.27 1.48 -13.85
C ARG A 68 5.86 0.62 -12.74
N GLU A 69 7.08 0.91 -12.29
CA GLU A 69 7.67 0.17 -11.17
C GLU A 69 6.97 0.48 -9.84
N PHE A 70 6.67 1.77 -9.60
CA PHE A 70 5.87 2.19 -8.46
C PHE A 70 4.49 1.52 -8.43
N GLU A 71 3.76 1.53 -9.56
CA GLU A 71 2.44 0.91 -9.68
C GLU A 71 2.50 -0.59 -9.44
N ARG A 72 3.56 -1.26 -9.93
CA ARG A 72 3.77 -2.69 -9.73
C ARG A 72 3.87 -3.01 -8.23
N VAL A 73 4.76 -2.32 -7.52
CA VAL A 73 4.97 -2.55 -6.08
C VAL A 73 3.73 -2.16 -5.27
N LEU A 74 3.14 -0.99 -5.54
CA LEU A 74 1.94 -0.52 -4.86
C LEU A 74 0.77 -1.51 -5.03
N THR A 75 0.55 -2.03 -6.24
CA THR A 75 -0.57 -2.94 -6.49
C THR A 75 -0.36 -4.28 -5.79
N GLY A 76 0.86 -4.82 -5.80
CA GLY A 76 1.17 -6.06 -5.08
C GLY A 76 0.96 -5.92 -3.57
N HIS A 77 1.43 -4.81 -3.01
CA HIS A 77 1.26 -4.48 -1.59
C HIS A 77 -0.23 -4.35 -1.22
N ALA A 78 -0.96 -3.47 -1.92
CA ALA A 78 -2.37 -3.24 -1.66
C ALA A 78 -3.21 -4.53 -1.81
N THR A 79 -2.90 -5.38 -2.79
CA THR A 79 -3.60 -6.66 -2.97
C THR A 79 -3.30 -7.65 -1.85
N ALA A 80 -2.07 -7.67 -1.31
CA ALA A 80 -1.75 -8.53 -0.17
C ALA A 80 -2.53 -8.11 1.09
N GLU A 81 -2.65 -6.80 1.34
CA GLU A 81 -3.45 -6.27 2.45
C GLU A 81 -4.94 -6.57 2.29
N GLU A 82 -5.48 -6.28 1.10
CA GLU A 82 -6.87 -6.55 0.74
C GLU A 82 -7.25 -8.03 0.88
N ALA A 83 -6.33 -8.95 0.57
CA ALA A 83 -6.58 -10.38 0.58
C ALA A 83 -6.34 -11.04 1.94
N VAL A 84 -5.46 -10.48 2.78
CA VAL A 84 -4.96 -11.14 3.99
C VAL A 84 -5.18 -10.30 5.24
N LEU A 85 -4.76 -9.03 5.23
CA LEU A 85 -4.77 -8.17 6.41
C LEU A 85 -6.19 -7.64 6.71
N TYR A 86 -6.86 -7.10 5.72
CA TYR A 86 -8.16 -6.43 5.90
C TYR A 86 -9.30 -7.36 6.33
N PRO A 87 -9.37 -8.63 5.89
CA PRO A 87 -10.32 -9.59 6.46
C PRO A 87 -10.14 -9.77 7.97
N ASP A 88 -8.90 -9.96 8.44
CA ASP A 88 -8.59 -10.11 9.86
C ASP A 88 -8.84 -8.80 10.63
N MET A 89 -8.52 -7.65 10.03
CA MET A 89 -8.89 -6.36 10.61
C MET A 89 -10.41 -6.25 10.79
N ALA A 90 -11.20 -6.64 9.79
CA ALA A 90 -12.65 -6.60 9.89
C ALA A 90 -13.21 -7.52 10.98
N GLU A 91 -12.56 -8.67 11.21
CA GLU A 91 -12.93 -9.64 12.23
C GLU A 91 -12.52 -9.21 13.64
N PHE A 92 -11.28 -8.78 13.84
CA PHE A 92 -10.69 -8.55 15.16
C PHE A 92 -10.60 -7.07 15.58
N SER A 93 -10.35 -6.16 14.63
CA SER A 93 -10.17 -4.72 14.91
C SER A 93 -11.40 -3.85 14.58
N GLY A 94 -12.40 -4.44 13.91
CA GLY A 94 -13.63 -3.79 13.49
C GLY A 94 -13.66 -3.42 12.01
N LYS A 95 -14.87 -3.41 11.43
CA LYS A 95 -15.09 -3.25 9.98
C LYS A 95 -14.75 -1.88 9.41
N THR A 96 -14.69 -0.84 10.25
CA THR A 96 -14.46 0.53 9.79
C THR A 96 -13.08 0.69 9.16
N HIS A 97 -12.02 0.20 9.82
CA HIS A 97 -10.65 0.32 9.30
C HIS A 97 -10.49 -0.42 7.97
N ALA A 98 -10.93 -1.69 7.92
CA ALA A 98 -10.89 -2.48 6.70
C ALA A 98 -11.68 -1.81 5.55
N GLY A 99 -12.89 -1.33 5.82
CA GLY A 99 -13.72 -0.66 4.82
C GLY A 99 -13.08 0.61 4.27
N MET A 100 -12.45 1.41 5.13
CA MET A 100 -11.68 2.59 4.71
C MET A 100 -10.49 2.20 3.84
N GLY A 101 -9.68 1.21 4.25
CA GLY A 101 -8.52 0.73 3.49
C GLY A 101 -8.90 0.27 2.08
N TYR A 102 -9.96 -0.54 1.93
CA TYR A 102 -10.46 -0.94 0.61
C TYR A 102 -10.86 0.26 -0.27
N GLU A 103 -11.54 1.27 0.29
CA GLU A 103 -11.95 2.46 -0.46
C GLU A 103 -10.73 3.30 -0.88
N GLU A 104 -9.80 3.53 0.04
CA GLU A 104 -8.56 4.29 -0.19
C GLU A 104 -7.68 3.62 -1.26
N HIS A 105 -7.53 2.30 -1.22
CA HIS A 105 -6.82 1.53 -2.25
C HIS A 105 -7.47 1.62 -3.63
N ALA A 106 -8.78 1.39 -3.72
CA ALA A 106 -9.49 1.47 -4.98
C ALA A 106 -9.36 2.86 -5.62
N MET A 107 -9.51 3.91 -4.82
CA MET A 107 -9.37 5.29 -5.28
C MET A 107 -7.94 5.62 -5.70
N THR A 108 -6.94 5.16 -4.95
CA THR A 108 -5.52 5.36 -5.29
C THR A 108 -5.17 4.68 -6.61
N LYS A 109 -5.57 3.41 -6.81
CA LYS A 109 -5.40 2.68 -8.08
C LYS A 109 -6.00 3.45 -9.27
N ILE A 110 -7.19 4.03 -9.10
CA ILE A 110 -7.82 4.89 -10.13
C ILE A 110 -6.98 6.14 -10.42
N GLN A 111 -6.39 6.78 -9.40
CA GLN A 111 -5.54 7.96 -9.63
C GLN A 111 -4.22 7.60 -10.31
N VAL A 112 -3.60 6.47 -9.95
CA VAL A 112 -2.38 5.98 -10.62
C VAL A 112 -2.65 5.68 -12.09
N ALA A 113 -3.75 4.98 -12.40
CA ALA A 113 -4.14 4.72 -13.80
C ALA A 113 -4.42 5.99 -14.61
N LYS A 114 -4.77 7.11 -13.96
CA LYS A 114 -4.90 8.42 -14.64
C LYS A 114 -3.54 9.00 -15.02
N LEU A 115 -2.47 8.77 -14.25
CA LEU A 115 -1.13 9.26 -14.58
C LEU A 115 -0.66 8.76 -15.96
N GLU A 116 -1.04 7.55 -16.35
CA GLU A 116 -0.68 6.97 -17.65
C GLU A 116 -1.27 7.72 -18.85
N LYS A 117 -2.38 8.44 -18.63
CA LYS A 117 -3.10 9.18 -19.67
C LYS A 117 -2.68 10.64 -19.78
N LEU A 118 -1.90 11.13 -18.82
CA LEU A 118 -1.41 12.50 -18.79
C LEU A 118 -0.03 12.59 -19.45
N ASP A 119 0.29 13.76 -20.03
CA ASP A 119 1.66 14.03 -20.46
C ASP A 119 2.57 14.08 -19.23
N PRO A 120 3.59 13.20 -19.11
CA PRO A 120 4.47 13.17 -17.94
C PRO A 120 5.26 14.46 -17.73
N MET A 121 5.32 15.37 -18.70
CA MET A 121 5.98 16.67 -18.55
C MET A 121 5.04 17.80 -18.12
N SER A 122 3.73 17.57 -18.16
CA SER A 122 2.72 18.58 -17.81
C SER A 122 2.66 18.88 -16.31
N ASP A 123 2.15 20.06 -15.97
CA ASP A 123 1.87 20.44 -14.58
C ASP A 123 0.75 19.59 -13.97
N GLU A 124 -0.28 19.23 -14.76
CA GLU A 124 -1.36 18.34 -14.31
C GLU A 124 -0.82 16.98 -13.83
N TRP A 125 0.16 16.41 -14.54
CA TRP A 125 0.81 15.16 -14.12
C TRP A 125 1.56 15.34 -12.79
N ARG A 126 2.24 16.47 -12.60
CA ARG A 126 2.99 16.78 -11.36
C ARG A 126 2.04 16.93 -10.17
N GLU A 127 0.96 17.68 -10.35
CA GLU A 127 -0.09 17.80 -9.34
C GLU A 127 -0.73 16.44 -9.02
N LYS A 128 -0.94 15.61 -10.04
CA LYS A 128 -1.53 14.27 -9.84
C LYS A 128 -0.63 13.37 -9.01
N ILE A 129 0.67 13.30 -9.31
CA ILE A 129 1.59 12.43 -8.56
C ILE A 129 1.79 12.92 -7.12
N ASP A 130 1.77 14.23 -6.88
CA ASP A 130 1.86 14.78 -5.53
C ASP A 130 0.58 14.52 -4.71
N HIS A 131 -0.60 14.56 -5.34
CA HIS A 131 -1.85 14.16 -4.69
C HIS A 131 -1.86 12.66 -4.33
N ILE A 132 -1.35 11.80 -5.21
CA ILE A 132 -1.22 10.36 -4.93
C ILE A 132 -0.26 10.15 -3.76
N ARG A 133 0.89 10.84 -3.75
CA ARG A 133 1.84 10.77 -2.62
C ARG A 133 1.15 11.16 -1.32
N SER A 134 0.41 12.25 -1.30
CA SER A 134 -0.28 12.74 -0.09
C SER A 134 -1.32 11.74 0.42
N ALA A 135 -2.06 11.09 -0.49
CA ALA A 135 -3.02 10.04 -0.13
C ALA A 135 -2.34 8.81 0.47
N LEU A 136 -1.24 8.35 -0.13
CA LEU A 136 -0.44 7.24 0.39
C LEU A 136 0.15 7.56 1.77
N GLU A 137 0.73 8.76 1.94
CA GLU A 137 1.29 9.21 3.22
C GLU A 137 0.24 9.22 4.34
N GLN A 138 -0.99 9.61 4.04
CA GLN A 138 -2.10 9.57 4.99
C GLN A 138 -2.54 8.14 5.31
N HIS A 139 -2.63 7.29 4.29
CA HIS A 139 -3.01 5.89 4.44
C HIS A 139 -2.02 5.12 5.34
N MET A 140 -0.72 5.18 5.00
CA MET A 140 0.34 4.54 5.76
C MET A 140 0.39 5.05 7.22
N TYR A 141 0.11 6.34 7.45
CA TYR A 141 0.00 6.90 8.79
C TYR A 141 -1.12 6.25 9.62
N GLN A 142 -2.30 6.07 9.03
CA GLN A 142 -3.44 5.45 9.71
C GLN A 142 -3.13 3.99 10.07
N GLU A 143 -2.54 3.26 9.12
CA GLU A 143 -2.15 1.87 9.33
C GLU A 143 -1.08 1.71 10.41
N GLU A 144 0.03 2.44 10.29
CA GLU A 144 1.17 2.32 11.18
C GLU A 144 0.87 2.86 12.58
N GLY A 145 0.10 3.94 12.68
CA GLY A 145 -0.20 4.61 13.94
C GLY A 145 -1.34 3.94 14.72
N SER A 146 -2.32 3.38 14.00
CA SER A 146 -3.58 2.92 14.59
C SER A 146 -3.97 1.50 14.19
N TRP A 147 -4.13 1.20 12.90
CA TRP A 147 -4.81 -0.03 12.49
C TRP A 147 -3.98 -1.29 12.75
N MET A 148 -2.72 -1.31 12.33
CA MET A 148 -1.83 -2.45 12.58
C MET A 148 -1.54 -2.66 14.08
N PRO A 149 -1.26 -1.62 14.89
CA PRO A 149 -1.15 -1.79 16.34
C PRO A 149 -2.40 -2.39 16.99
N ASP A 150 -3.60 -1.94 16.61
CA ASP A 150 -4.87 -2.44 17.16
C ASP A 150 -5.10 -3.91 16.77
N LEU A 151 -4.81 -4.28 15.52
CA LEU A 151 -4.86 -5.68 15.10
C LEU A 151 -3.85 -6.53 15.89
N ALA A 152 -2.60 -6.08 16.00
CA ALA A 152 -1.54 -6.80 16.72
C ALA A 152 -1.85 -7.01 18.21
N GLU A 153 -2.68 -6.17 18.83
CA GLU A 153 -3.13 -6.38 20.21
C GLU A 153 -4.19 -7.49 20.30
N LYS A 154 -5.04 -7.62 19.29
CA LYS A 154 -6.24 -8.50 19.31
C LYS A 154 -6.04 -9.84 18.60
N LEU A 155 -5.04 -9.94 17.72
CA LEU A 155 -4.84 -11.11 16.85
C LEU A 155 -4.33 -12.33 17.65
N PRO A 156 -4.96 -13.51 17.55
CA PRO A 156 -4.45 -14.74 18.16
C PRO A 156 -3.07 -15.14 17.61
N GLN A 157 -2.27 -15.86 18.39
CA GLN A 157 -0.92 -16.27 17.98
C GLN A 157 -0.91 -17.12 16.69
N ILE A 158 -1.89 -18.01 16.53
CA ILE A 158 -2.00 -18.87 15.34
C ILE A 158 -2.22 -18.06 14.06
N ASP A 159 -2.91 -16.93 14.16
CA ASP A 159 -3.20 -16.06 13.02
C ASP A 159 -2.00 -15.19 12.64
N ARG A 160 -1.10 -14.85 13.58
CA ARG A 160 0.13 -14.06 13.29
C ARG A 160 1.05 -14.74 12.27
N THR A 161 1.27 -16.05 12.43
CA THR A 161 2.09 -16.84 11.50
C THR A 161 1.41 -16.91 10.13
N ARG A 162 0.11 -17.25 10.10
CA ARG A 162 -0.67 -17.30 8.86
C ARG A 162 -0.62 -15.96 8.12
N LEU A 163 -0.80 -14.85 8.84
CA LEU A 163 -0.85 -13.52 8.24
C LEU A 163 0.49 -13.18 7.57
N THR A 164 1.60 -13.50 8.22
CA THR A 164 2.95 -13.33 7.65
C THR A 164 3.12 -14.16 6.36
N GLU A 165 2.87 -15.48 6.43
CA GLU A 165 3.06 -16.39 5.29
C GLU A 165 2.17 -16.02 4.10
N ARG A 166 0.88 -15.76 4.36
CA ARG A 166 -0.10 -15.42 3.32
C ARG A 166 0.17 -14.05 2.72
N PHE A 167 0.62 -13.08 3.52
CA PHE A 167 0.96 -11.75 3.00
C PHE A 167 2.12 -11.84 2.00
N VAL A 168 3.18 -12.59 2.34
CA VAL A 168 4.31 -12.86 1.43
C VAL A 168 3.81 -13.54 0.14
N GLU A 169 3.02 -14.60 0.27
CA GLU A 169 2.50 -15.34 -0.89
C GLU A 169 1.70 -14.45 -1.85
N GLU A 170 0.80 -13.61 -1.31
CA GLU A 170 -0.03 -12.71 -2.11
C GLU A 170 0.81 -11.60 -2.77
N TYR A 171 1.76 -11.02 -2.03
CA TYR A 171 2.67 -10.02 -2.58
C TYR A 171 3.54 -10.61 -3.70
N GLU A 172 4.12 -11.79 -3.49
CA GLU A 172 4.95 -12.49 -4.49
C GLU A 172 4.15 -12.93 -5.71
N ARG A 173 2.88 -13.27 -5.57
CA ARG A 173 2.03 -13.60 -6.73
C ARG A 173 1.96 -12.44 -7.74
N TYR A 174 2.03 -11.21 -7.25
CA TYR A 174 2.00 -10.01 -8.08
C TYR A 174 3.41 -9.51 -8.44
N CYS A 175 4.29 -9.40 -7.44
CA CYS A 175 5.61 -8.78 -7.54
C CYS A 175 6.76 -9.76 -7.78
N GLY A 176 6.52 -11.07 -7.68
CA GLY A 176 7.51 -12.11 -7.94
C GLY A 176 7.98 -12.10 -9.40
N ASP A 177 9.17 -12.64 -9.61
CA ASP A 177 9.88 -12.73 -10.88
C ASP A 177 9.25 -13.67 -11.93
N GLY A 178 7.99 -14.09 -11.73
CA GLY A 178 7.25 -14.96 -12.65
C GLY A 178 7.72 -16.42 -12.65
N SER A 179 8.73 -16.77 -11.84
CA SER A 179 9.21 -18.14 -11.65
C SER A 179 8.10 -19.07 -11.12
N ALA A 180 7.29 -18.57 -10.17
CA ALA A 180 6.11 -19.26 -9.66
C ALA A 180 5.02 -19.51 -10.73
N ARG A 181 4.86 -18.60 -11.71
CA ARG A 181 3.91 -18.77 -12.83
C ARG A 181 4.37 -19.82 -13.85
N GLN A 182 5.68 -19.95 -14.07
CA GLN A 182 6.24 -20.96 -14.99
C GLN A 182 6.12 -22.39 -14.43
N GLY A 183 6.29 -22.58 -13.11
CA GLY A 183 6.09 -23.88 -12.47
C GLY A 183 4.65 -24.39 -12.55
N ALA A 184 3.66 -23.51 -12.36
CA ALA A 184 2.24 -23.85 -12.40
C ALA A 184 1.73 -24.21 -13.83
N MET A 185 2.25 -23.54 -14.86
CA MET A 185 1.91 -23.83 -16.25
C MET A 185 2.58 -25.11 -16.78
N ALA A 186 3.80 -25.43 -16.33
CA ALA A 186 4.46 -26.69 -16.69
C ALA A 186 3.75 -27.91 -16.09
N GLY A 187 3.19 -27.80 -14.87
CA GLY A 187 2.44 -28.87 -14.22
C GLY A 187 1.02 -29.11 -14.77
N ALA A 188 0.43 -28.10 -15.43
CA ALA A 188 -0.91 -28.20 -16.03
C ALA A 188 -0.90 -28.82 -17.45
N VAL A 189 0.24 -28.81 -18.14
CA VAL A 189 0.39 -29.39 -19.49
C VAL A 189 0.72 -30.90 -19.45
N GLN A 190 1.04 -31.44 -18.27
CA GLN A 190 1.40 -32.86 -18.07
C GLN A 190 0.29 -33.70 -17.41
N ARG A 191 -0.94 -33.21 -17.33
CA ARG A 191 -2.10 -33.97 -16.81
C ARG A 191 -3.18 -34.16 -17.86
#